data_AF-A0A0Q4GFT1-F1
#
_entry.id   AF-A0A0Q4GFT1-F1
#
_cell.length_a   1.000
_cell.length_b   1.000
_cell.length_c   1.000
_cell.angle_alpha   90.00
_cell.angle_beta   90.00
_cell.angle_gamma   90.00
#
_symmetry.space_group_name_H-M   'P 1'
#
loop_
_entity.id
_entity.type
_entity.pdbx_description
1 polymer ?
#
loop_
_entity_poly.entity_id
_entity_poly.type
_entity_poly.pdbx_seq_one_letter_code
_entity_poly.pdbx_strand_id
1 'polypeptide(L)'
;MLVATKPRGPEWLLVMGASILFDPIDRPMMRRARRAALKALARPDEDETVDVDPVVQLEDLGDALSLALIVEGARDWCDVAVKQVDEDGNAILVDGEPVFETLAFSRAALDMLLTDPVIFDAIDAVYVMPFAQRERAKNGFAASPNGTGVAAMPAADIVSSPAPPAAIARSGARRARTGSTKPKRKPRTASGKP
;
A
#
# COMPACT_ATOMS: atom_id res chain seq x y z
N MET A 1 27.34 1.15 5.23
CA MET A 1 27.31 -0.26 5.69
C MET A 1 26.09 -0.92 5.09
N LEU A 2 26.25 -1.97 4.28
CA LEU A 2 25.14 -2.76 3.75
C LEU A 2 24.84 -3.87 4.76
N VAL A 3 23.61 -3.92 5.27
CA VAL A 3 23.15 -4.99 6.16
C VAL A 3 22.31 -5.95 5.33
N ALA A 4 22.80 -7.15 5.10
CA ALA A 4 22.04 -8.21 4.43
C ALA A 4 21.24 -8.99 5.48
N THR A 5 19.93 -9.15 5.25
CA THR A 5 19.08 -10.04 6.05
C THR A 5 19.19 -11.48 5.54
N LYS A 6 19.22 -12.44 6.46
CA LYS A 6 19.20 -13.88 6.13
C LYS A 6 17.91 -14.20 5.34
N PRO A 7 17.97 -15.00 4.26
CA PRO A 7 16.77 -15.45 3.57
C PRO A 7 15.88 -16.21 4.56
N ARG A 8 14.59 -15.84 4.62
CA ARG A 8 13.57 -16.66 5.27
C ARG A 8 13.29 -17.87 4.37
N GLY A 9 12.98 -19.00 4.98
CA GLY A 9 12.48 -20.16 4.24
C GLY A 9 10.97 -20.04 4.01
N PRO A 10 10.37 -21.03 3.33
CA PRO A 10 8.92 -21.18 3.26
C PRO A 10 8.30 -21.28 4.66
N GLU A 11 7.09 -20.73 4.83
CA GLU A 11 6.39 -20.67 6.12
C GLU A 11 4.94 -21.13 5.95
N TRP A 12 4.47 -21.96 6.88
CA TRP A 12 3.07 -22.38 6.96
C TRP A 12 2.26 -21.29 7.65
N LEU A 13 1.26 -20.76 6.95
CA LEU A 13 0.36 -19.72 7.44
C LEU A 13 -1.05 -20.31 7.61
N LEU A 14 -1.66 -20.02 8.76
CA LEU A 14 -3.04 -20.43 9.04
C LEU A 14 -4.00 -19.44 8.38
N VAL A 15 -4.89 -19.94 7.53
CA VAL A 15 -5.92 -19.18 6.83
C VAL A 15 -7.24 -19.92 6.98
N MET A 16 -8.21 -19.32 7.68
CA MET A 16 -9.56 -19.87 7.83
C MET A 16 -9.61 -21.34 8.32
N GLY A 17 -8.67 -21.75 9.16
CA GLY A 17 -8.57 -23.13 9.67
C GLY A 17 -7.76 -24.08 8.79
N ALA A 18 -7.42 -23.69 7.56
CA ALA A 18 -6.48 -24.40 6.68
C ALA A 18 -5.05 -23.88 6.88
N SER A 19 -4.04 -24.69 6.55
CA SER A 19 -2.64 -24.27 6.56
C SER A 19 -2.11 -24.21 5.14
N ILE A 20 -1.53 -23.07 4.74
CA ILE A 20 -0.95 -22.89 3.40
C ILE A 20 0.53 -22.58 3.53
N LEU A 21 1.36 -23.31 2.79
CA LEU A 21 2.80 -23.08 2.73
C LEU A 21 3.09 -21.98 1.70
N PHE A 22 3.69 -20.89 2.15
CA PHE A 22 4.09 -19.79 1.29
C PHE A 22 5.60 -19.58 1.27
N ASP A 23 6.14 -19.30 0.08
CA ASP A 23 7.46 -18.71 -0.05
C ASP A 23 7.47 -17.28 0.46
N PRO A 24 8.59 -16.79 1.02
CA PRO A 24 8.69 -15.38 1.39
C PRO A 24 8.66 -14.47 0.17
N ILE A 25 7.97 -13.33 0.30
CA ILE A 25 7.93 -12.31 -0.75
C ILE A 25 9.30 -11.66 -0.88
N ASP A 26 10.00 -11.99 -1.97
CA ASP A 26 11.31 -11.46 -2.32
C ASP A 26 11.23 -10.49 -3.52
N ARG A 27 12.36 -9.82 -3.81
CA ARG A 27 12.41 -8.83 -4.90
C ARG A 27 12.16 -9.46 -6.28
N PRO A 28 12.72 -10.65 -6.62
CA PRO A 28 12.34 -11.38 -7.83
C PRO A 28 10.84 -11.67 -7.96
N MET A 29 10.21 -12.20 -6.91
CA MET A 29 8.77 -12.49 -6.85
C MET A 29 7.95 -11.22 -7.06
N MET A 30 8.25 -10.14 -6.34
CA MET A 30 7.59 -8.84 -6.53
C MET A 30 7.68 -8.35 -7.98
N ARG A 31 8.81 -8.55 -8.65
CA ARG A 31 8.95 -8.17 -10.06
C ARG A 31 8.09 -9.02 -10.98
N ARG A 32 8.00 -10.33 -10.74
CA ARG A 32 7.14 -11.24 -11.53
C ARG A 32 5.67 -10.92 -11.30
N ALA A 33 5.27 -10.75 -10.05
CA ALA A 33 3.90 -10.39 -9.67
C ALA A 33 3.46 -9.07 -10.31
N ARG A 34 4.28 -8.01 -10.25
CA ARG A 34 3.98 -6.73 -10.93
C ARG A 34 3.77 -6.89 -12.44
N ARG A 35 4.59 -7.71 -13.11
CA ARG A 35 4.43 -7.96 -14.55
C ARG A 35 3.14 -8.71 -14.84
N ALA A 36 2.78 -9.68 -14.00
CA ALA A 36 1.54 -10.44 -14.13
C ALA A 36 0.32 -9.54 -13.90
N ALA A 37 0.32 -8.71 -12.85
CA ALA A 37 -0.75 -7.75 -12.55
C ALA A 37 -0.96 -6.75 -13.70
N LEU A 38 0.12 -6.13 -14.20
CA LEU A 38 0.04 -5.22 -15.35
C LEU A 38 -0.46 -5.92 -16.62
N LYS A 39 -0.10 -7.18 -16.83
CA LYS A 39 -0.60 -7.97 -17.95
C LYS A 39 -2.09 -8.30 -17.81
N ALA A 40 -2.58 -8.56 -16.60
CA ALA A 40 -3.99 -8.82 -16.34
C ALA A 40 -4.86 -7.56 -16.58
N LEU A 41 -4.30 -6.38 -16.28
CA LEU A 41 -4.97 -5.09 -16.52
C LEU A 41 -4.86 -4.59 -17.96
N ALA A 42 -3.86 -5.06 -18.72
CA ALA A 42 -3.73 -4.74 -20.13
C ALA A 42 -4.86 -5.44 -20.92
N ARG A 43 -6.01 -4.77 -21.03
CA ARG A 43 -7.15 -5.22 -21.83
C ARG A 43 -6.70 -5.37 -23.29
N PRO A 44 -6.79 -6.56 -23.90
CA PRO A 44 -6.26 -6.78 -25.24
C PRO A 44 -7.01 -6.07 -26.37
N ASP A 45 -8.26 -5.59 -26.15
CA ASP A 45 -9.16 -5.22 -27.26
C ASP A 45 -9.95 -3.89 -27.09
N GLU A 46 -9.54 -2.95 -26.23
CA GLU A 46 -10.26 -1.67 -26.08
C GLU A 46 -9.43 -0.48 -26.60
N ASP A 47 -9.66 -0.12 -27.87
CA ASP A 47 -9.39 1.21 -28.45
C ASP A 47 -10.32 2.30 -27.85
N GLU A 48 -11.21 1.94 -26.93
CA GLU A 48 -11.95 2.89 -26.11
C GLU A 48 -11.15 3.19 -24.84
N THR A 49 -10.59 4.40 -24.78
CA THR A 49 -10.16 4.99 -23.52
C THR A 49 -11.40 5.23 -22.66
N VAL A 50 -11.92 4.18 -22.02
CA VAL A 50 -12.87 4.33 -20.92
C VAL A 50 -12.12 5.08 -19.83
N ASP A 51 -12.56 6.30 -19.53
CA ASP A 51 -12.00 7.12 -18.46
C ASP A 51 -12.39 6.49 -17.12
N VAL A 52 -11.68 5.42 -16.75
CA VAL A 52 -11.90 4.72 -15.48
C VAL A 52 -11.33 5.59 -14.36
N ASP A 53 -12.10 5.79 -13.31
CA ASP A 53 -11.67 6.54 -12.11
C ASP A 53 -10.28 6.06 -11.65
N PRO A 54 -9.28 6.96 -11.51
CA PRO A 54 -7.95 6.61 -11.01
C PRO A 54 -7.95 5.84 -9.69
N VAL A 55 -8.97 6.02 -8.84
CA VAL A 55 -9.12 5.26 -7.59
C VAL A 55 -9.41 3.79 -7.89
N VAL A 56 -10.36 3.52 -8.78
CA VAL A 56 -10.72 2.16 -9.19
C VAL A 56 -9.55 1.48 -9.89
N GLN A 57 -8.83 2.19 -10.76
CA GLN A 57 -7.62 1.65 -11.40
C GLN A 57 -6.54 1.26 -10.38
N LEU A 58 -6.42 2.03 -9.29
CA LEU A 58 -5.44 1.75 -8.24
C LEU A 58 -5.85 0.54 -7.39
N GLU A 59 -7.15 0.40 -7.09
CA GLU A 59 -7.72 -0.76 -6.40
C GLU A 59 -7.55 -2.02 -7.25
N ASP A 60 -7.96 -2.00 -8.52
CA ASP A 60 -7.80 -3.11 -9.48
C ASP A 60 -6.33 -3.55 -9.60
N LEU A 61 -5.39 -2.59 -9.61
CA LEU A 61 -3.96 -2.89 -9.61
C LEU A 61 -3.47 -3.50 -8.30
N GLY A 62 -4.02 -3.04 -7.16
CA GLY A 62 -3.78 -3.62 -5.86
C GLY A 62 -4.18 -5.09 -5.83
N ASP A 63 -5.43 -5.37 -6.21
CA ASP A 63 -6.00 -6.72 -6.20
C ASP A 63 -5.26 -7.64 -7.17
N ALA A 64 -4.98 -7.18 -8.39
CA ALA A 64 -4.22 -7.95 -9.37
C ALA A 64 -2.79 -8.25 -8.89
N LEU A 65 -2.17 -7.34 -8.13
CA LEU A 65 -0.85 -7.55 -7.55
C LEU A 65 -0.90 -8.55 -6.39
N SER A 66 -1.87 -8.42 -5.49
CA SER A 66 -2.08 -9.35 -4.38
C SER A 66 -2.36 -10.76 -4.90
N LEU A 67 -3.26 -10.90 -5.88
CA LEU A 67 -3.52 -12.16 -6.56
C LEU A 67 -2.23 -12.77 -7.11
N ALA A 68 -1.48 -11.99 -7.89
CA ALA A 68 -0.24 -12.47 -8.49
C ALA A 68 0.81 -12.89 -7.44
N LEU A 69 0.87 -12.22 -6.28
CA LEU A 69 1.76 -12.59 -5.19
C LEU A 69 1.34 -13.88 -4.50
N ILE A 70 0.07 -14.00 -4.15
CA ILE A 70 -0.49 -15.20 -3.53
C ILE A 70 -0.22 -16.40 -4.43
N VAL A 71 -0.53 -16.24 -5.71
CA VAL A 71 -0.47 -17.34 -6.64
C VAL A 71 1.00 -17.71 -6.94
N GLU A 72 1.92 -16.76 -7.06
CA GLU A 72 3.36 -17.05 -7.16
C GLU A 72 3.97 -17.67 -5.88
N GLY A 73 3.46 -17.31 -4.71
CA GLY A 73 4.01 -17.64 -3.41
C GLY A 73 3.53 -18.97 -2.83
N ALA A 74 2.31 -19.40 -3.13
CA ALA A 74 1.75 -20.65 -2.61
C ALA A 74 2.51 -21.87 -3.14
N ARG A 75 2.87 -22.79 -2.25
CA ARG A 75 3.65 -24.01 -2.55
C ARG A 75 2.93 -25.30 -2.23
N ASP A 76 2.13 -25.30 -1.17
CA ASP A 76 1.37 -26.46 -0.71
C ASP A 76 0.25 -26.00 0.23
N TRP A 77 -0.69 -26.88 0.55
CA TRP A 77 -1.66 -26.66 1.62
C TRP A 77 -2.07 -27.96 2.33
N CYS A 78 -2.64 -27.80 3.52
CA CYS A 78 -3.29 -28.84 4.30
C CYS A 78 -4.67 -28.35 4.73
N ASP A 79 -5.59 -29.29 4.95
CA ASP A 79 -6.91 -29.04 5.52
C ASP A 79 -7.80 -28.11 4.69
N VAL A 80 -7.56 -28.07 3.37
CA VAL A 80 -8.46 -27.41 2.40
C VAL A 80 -9.46 -28.44 1.90
N ALA A 81 -10.75 -28.11 1.98
CA ALA A 81 -11.82 -28.95 1.49
C ALA A 81 -12.87 -28.12 0.74
N VAL A 82 -13.47 -28.72 -0.28
CA VAL A 82 -14.54 -28.10 -1.06
C VAL A 82 -15.83 -28.85 -0.79
N LYS A 83 -16.92 -28.09 -0.72
CA LYS A 83 -18.27 -28.65 -0.58
C LYS A 83 -18.65 -29.39 -1.85
N GLN A 84 -19.06 -30.65 -1.72
CA GLN A 84 -19.58 -31.40 -2.86
C GLN A 84 -20.96 -30.87 -3.26
N VAL A 85 -21.15 -30.71 -4.56
CA VAL A 85 -22.41 -30.24 -5.16
C VAL A 85 -22.92 -31.23 -6.19
N ASP A 86 -24.24 -31.28 -6.35
CA ASP A 86 -24.92 -32.06 -7.38
C ASP A 86 -24.84 -31.37 -8.77
N GLU A 87 -25.43 -32.01 -9.79
CA GLU A 87 -25.48 -31.47 -11.16
C GLU A 87 -26.19 -30.12 -11.26
N ASP A 88 -27.07 -29.81 -10.29
CA ASP A 88 -27.82 -28.55 -10.19
C ASP A 88 -27.09 -27.49 -9.34
N GLY A 89 -25.89 -27.81 -8.82
CA GLY A 89 -25.09 -26.93 -7.98
C GLY A 89 -25.53 -26.84 -6.52
N ASN A 90 -26.46 -27.69 -6.08
CA ASN A 90 -26.88 -27.77 -4.69
C ASN A 90 -25.94 -28.64 -3.87
N ALA A 91 -25.86 -28.34 -2.57
CA ALA A 91 -25.10 -29.12 -1.61
C ALA A 91 -25.51 -30.59 -1.59
N ILE A 92 -24.57 -31.51 -1.77
CA ILE A 92 -24.81 -32.91 -1.44
C ILE A 92 -24.84 -33.04 0.08
N LEU A 93 -25.97 -33.51 0.61
CA LEU A 93 -26.19 -33.71 2.05
C LEU A 93 -26.22 -35.21 2.38
N VAL A 94 -25.48 -35.60 3.41
CA VAL A 94 -25.56 -36.94 4.04
C VAL A 94 -25.98 -36.73 5.49
N ASP A 95 -27.07 -37.38 5.91
CA ASP A 95 -27.68 -37.20 7.23
C ASP A 95 -28.01 -35.74 7.61
N GLY A 96 -28.24 -34.89 6.61
CA GLY A 96 -28.56 -33.46 6.78
C GLY A 96 -27.34 -32.55 6.86
N GLU A 97 -26.12 -33.09 6.78
CA GLU A 97 -24.88 -32.32 6.79
C GLU A 97 -24.23 -32.27 5.40
N PRO A 98 -23.62 -31.13 5.01
CA PRO A 98 -22.92 -31.04 3.74
C PRO A 98 -21.68 -31.91 3.70
N VAL A 99 -21.52 -32.64 2.60
CA VAL A 99 -20.32 -33.44 2.34
C VAL A 99 -19.21 -32.55 1.83
N PHE A 100 -18.00 -32.75 2.35
CA PHE A 100 -16.80 -32.05 1.92
C PHE A 100 -15.77 -33.04 1.38
N GLU A 101 -15.08 -32.64 0.33
CA GLU A 101 -13.98 -33.40 -0.26
C GLU A 101 -12.67 -32.65 -0.06
N THR A 102 -11.64 -33.34 0.42
CA THR A 102 -10.31 -32.76 0.59
C THR A 102 -9.73 -32.38 -0.77
N LEU A 103 -9.31 -31.13 -0.91
CA LEU A 103 -8.76 -30.61 -2.14
C LEU A 103 -7.23 -30.73 -2.10
N ALA A 104 -6.65 -31.53 -2.99
CA ALA A 104 -5.20 -31.60 -3.11
C ALA A 104 -4.62 -30.31 -3.72
N PHE A 105 -3.43 -29.92 -3.28
CA PHE A 105 -2.79 -28.71 -3.79
C PHE A 105 -2.46 -28.88 -5.28
N SER A 106 -2.96 -27.93 -6.07
CA SER A 106 -2.57 -27.76 -7.46
C SER A 106 -2.79 -26.31 -7.86
N ARG A 107 -2.14 -25.87 -8.95
CA ARG A 107 -2.32 -24.50 -9.42
C ARG A 107 -3.78 -24.22 -9.82
N ALA A 108 -4.42 -25.15 -10.52
CA ALA A 108 -5.82 -25.01 -10.91
C ALA A 108 -6.76 -24.96 -9.70
N ALA A 109 -6.50 -25.76 -8.66
CA ALA A 109 -7.25 -25.73 -7.42
C ALA A 109 -7.09 -24.39 -6.68
N LEU A 110 -5.87 -23.84 -6.65
CA LEU A 110 -5.60 -22.54 -6.05
C LEU A 110 -6.31 -21.42 -6.82
N ASP A 111 -6.24 -21.43 -8.15
CA ASP A 111 -6.92 -20.45 -8.98
C ASP A 111 -8.45 -20.50 -8.77
N MET A 112 -9.03 -21.70 -8.65
CA MET A 112 -10.44 -21.90 -8.29
C MET A 112 -10.75 -21.30 -6.91
N LEU A 113 -9.93 -21.59 -5.90
CA LEU A 113 -10.15 -21.15 -4.52
C LEU A 113 -10.06 -19.63 -4.37
N LEU A 114 -9.20 -18.97 -5.16
CA LEU A 114 -9.07 -17.51 -5.19
C LEU A 114 -10.19 -16.80 -5.96
N THR A 115 -11.14 -17.51 -6.56
CA THR A 115 -12.35 -16.89 -7.11
C THR A 115 -13.36 -16.48 -6.05
N ASP A 116 -13.28 -17.08 -4.86
CA ASP A 116 -14.08 -16.66 -3.71
C ASP A 116 -13.41 -15.42 -3.07
N PRO A 117 -14.09 -14.25 -3.05
CA PRO A 117 -13.52 -13.02 -2.51
C PRO A 117 -13.19 -13.13 -1.02
N VAL A 118 -13.96 -13.89 -0.24
CA VAL A 118 -13.72 -14.05 1.21
C VAL A 118 -12.42 -14.80 1.45
N ILE A 119 -12.17 -15.83 0.63
CA ILE A 119 -10.95 -16.63 0.74
C ILE A 119 -9.75 -15.82 0.24
N PHE A 120 -9.90 -15.10 -0.87
CA PHE A 120 -8.88 -14.18 -1.38
C PHE A 120 -8.44 -13.18 -0.30
N ASP A 121 -9.40 -12.46 0.29
CA ASP A 121 -9.13 -11.46 1.33
C ASP A 121 -8.46 -12.07 2.56
N ALA A 122 -8.89 -13.27 2.97
CA ALA A 122 -8.30 -13.96 4.11
C ALA A 122 -6.83 -14.33 3.85
N ILE A 123 -6.49 -14.78 2.64
CA ILE A 123 -5.11 -15.08 2.27
C ILE A 123 -4.29 -13.80 2.17
N ASP A 124 -4.81 -12.76 1.50
CA ASP A 124 -4.15 -11.47 1.35
C ASP A 124 -3.78 -10.86 2.71
N ALA A 125 -4.74 -10.88 3.66
CA ALA A 125 -4.58 -10.37 5.01
C ALA A 125 -3.44 -11.05 5.80
N VAL A 126 -3.20 -12.34 5.59
CA VAL A 126 -2.21 -13.13 6.34
C VAL A 126 -0.85 -13.16 5.63
N TYR A 127 -0.83 -13.14 4.30
CA TYR A 127 0.40 -13.31 3.52
C TYR A 127 0.96 -11.98 2.97
N VAL A 128 0.14 -11.23 2.24
CA VAL A 128 0.58 -10.04 1.48
C VAL A 128 0.57 -8.78 2.35
N MET A 129 -0.51 -8.54 3.09
CA MET A 129 -0.67 -7.34 3.90
C MET A 129 0.42 -7.16 4.96
N PRO A 130 0.87 -8.20 5.69
CA PRO A 130 1.96 -8.04 6.64
C PRO A 130 3.28 -7.67 5.95
N PHE A 131 3.51 -8.13 4.72
CA PHE A 131 4.65 -7.69 3.93
C PHE A 131 4.53 -6.21 3.53
N ALA A 132 3.37 -5.81 2.97
CA ALA A 132 3.12 -4.43 2.57
C ALA A 132 3.26 -3.44 3.74
N GLN A 133 2.74 -3.79 4.91
CA GLN A 133 2.88 -2.99 6.14
C GLN A 133 4.34 -2.85 6.57
N ARG A 134 5.14 -3.93 6.53
CA ARG A 134 6.57 -3.89 6.85
C ARG A 134 7.35 -3.00 5.89
N GLU A 135 7.09 -3.08 4.60
CA GLU A 135 7.74 -2.22 3.59
C GLU A 135 7.33 -0.76 3.75
N ARG A 136 6.05 -0.49 4.05
CA ARG A 136 5.58 0.88 4.35
C ARG A 136 6.27 1.46 5.58
N ALA A 137 6.41 0.67 6.65
CA ALA A 137 7.10 1.10 7.86
C ALA A 137 8.58 1.44 7.58
N LYS A 138 9.30 0.61 6.79
CA LYS A 138 10.68 0.89 6.39
C LYS A 138 10.81 2.20 5.60
N ASN A 139 9.86 2.47 4.72
CA ASN A 139 9.86 3.70 3.91
C ASN A 139 9.36 4.92 4.67
N GLY A 140 8.54 4.75 5.72
CA GLY A 140 8.04 5.84 6.57
C GLY A 140 9.14 6.54 7.40
N PHE A 141 10.27 5.86 7.64
CA PHE A 141 11.44 6.46 8.32
C PHE A 141 12.44 7.13 7.36
N ALA A 142 12.21 7.09 6.05
CA ALA A 142 12.96 7.90 5.12
C ALA A 142 12.42 9.33 5.19
N ALA A 143 13.01 10.15 6.06
CA ALA A 143 12.79 11.59 6.02
C ALA A 143 13.09 12.07 4.60
N SER A 144 12.04 12.51 3.88
CA SER A 144 12.20 13.20 2.61
C SER A 144 13.21 14.33 2.81
N PRO A 145 14.28 14.44 2.00
CA PRO A 145 15.20 15.58 2.05
C PRO A 145 14.49 16.91 1.81
N ASN A 146 13.31 16.86 1.19
CA ASN A 146 12.39 17.98 1.07
C ASN A 146 11.28 17.81 2.12
N GLY A 147 11.58 18.31 3.32
CA GLY A 147 10.66 18.33 4.44
C GLY A 147 9.42 19.16 4.16
N THR A 148 8.28 18.48 4.01
CA THR A 148 6.95 18.89 4.43
C THR A 148 6.06 17.66 4.32
N GLY A 149 5.89 16.93 5.41
CA GLY A 149 5.09 15.71 5.42
C GLY A 149 4.85 15.18 6.82
N VAL A 150 3.83 15.73 7.48
CA VAL A 150 3.05 15.12 8.58
C VAL A 150 3.85 14.61 9.79
N ALA A 151 4.57 15.52 10.45
CA ALA A 151 4.86 15.39 11.88
C ALA A 151 4.11 16.51 12.63
N ALA A 152 2.79 16.41 12.68
CA ALA A 152 1.95 17.20 13.57
C ALA A 152 1.25 16.23 14.52
N MET A 153 1.98 15.75 15.53
CA MET A 153 1.35 15.16 16.70
C MET A 153 0.55 16.26 17.41
N PRO A 154 -0.74 16.07 17.75
CA PRO A 154 -1.44 16.99 18.61
C PRO A 154 -0.92 16.81 20.04
N ALA A 155 -0.23 17.81 20.57
CA ALA A 155 0.12 17.84 21.98
C ALA A 155 -1.15 18.09 22.79
N ALA A 156 -1.57 17.10 23.57
CA ALA A 156 -2.62 17.23 24.57
C ALA A 156 -2.10 18.04 25.76
N ASP A 157 -2.64 19.24 25.90
CA ASP A 157 -3.14 19.88 27.14
C ASP A 157 -2.36 19.67 28.45
N ILE A 158 -1.63 20.69 28.90
CA ILE A 158 -1.44 20.99 30.33
C ILE A 158 -1.57 22.50 30.57
N VAL A 159 -2.78 22.89 30.96
CA VAL A 159 -3.16 23.78 32.09
C VAL A 159 -2.71 25.26 32.11
N SER A 160 -3.76 26.07 32.20
CA SER A 160 -3.93 27.49 32.49
C SER A 160 -3.01 28.16 33.53
N SER A 161 -2.55 29.39 33.23
CA SER A 161 -2.75 30.57 34.09
C SER A 161 -2.33 31.89 33.39
N PRO A 162 -2.99 33.04 33.66
CA PRO A 162 -2.75 34.31 32.97
C PRO A 162 -1.65 35.19 33.63
N ALA A 163 -1.13 36.12 32.81
CA ALA A 163 0.10 36.94 32.96
C ALA A 163 0.27 37.81 34.24
N PRO A 164 1.50 38.36 34.43
CA PRO A 164 1.60 39.81 34.56
C PRO A 164 2.72 40.45 33.71
N PRO A 165 2.61 41.75 33.36
CA PRO A 165 3.53 42.43 32.45
C PRO A 165 4.71 43.17 33.14
N ALA A 166 5.77 43.33 32.34
CA ALA A 166 6.80 44.38 32.30
C ALA A 166 7.83 44.52 33.46
N ALA A 167 9.12 44.41 33.09
CA ALA A 167 10.14 45.39 33.47
C ALA A 167 11.32 45.38 32.47
N ILE A 168 11.63 46.57 31.96
CA ILE A 168 12.75 46.92 31.08
C ILE A 168 14.04 46.95 31.91
N ALA A 169 15.13 46.28 31.49
CA ALA A 169 16.50 46.80 31.64
C ALA A 169 17.58 45.99 30.88
N ARG A 170 18.03 46.59 29.76
CA ARG A 170 19.44 46.84 29.36
C ARG A 170 20.38 45.68 28.95
N SER A 171 21.03 45.94 27.79
CA SER A 171 22.29 45.37 27.26
C SER A 171 22.16 44.02 26.55
N GLY A 172 22.38 43.85 25.25
CA GLY A 172 22.83 44.72 24.17
C GLY A 172 23.13 43.85 22.94
N ALA A 173 22.46 44.10 21.81
CA ALA A 173 22.84 43.58 20.49
C ALA A 173 22.43 44.62 19.44
N ARG A 174 23.42 45.24 18.80
CA ARG A 174 23.22 46.31 17.81
C ARG A 174 22.60 45.72 16.53
N ARG A 175 21.47 46.30 16.07
CA ARG A 175 20.86 45.98 14.77
C ARG A 175 21.72 46.54 13.63
N ALA A 176 22.07 45.70 12.66
CA ALA A 176 22.69 46.11 11.41
C ALA A 176 21.68 46.96 10.59
N ARG A 177 22.10 48.13 10.11
CA ARG A 177 21.34 48.96 9.17
C ARG A 177 21.39 48.29 7.79
N THR A 178 20.30 47.66 7.36
CA THR A 178 20.12 47.33 5.95
C THR A 178 19.71 48.60 5.19
N GLY A 179 20.61 49.09 4.34
CA GLY A 179 20.34 50.22 3.46
C GLY A 179 19.29 49.84 2.42
N SER A 180 18.15 50.52 2.42
CA SER A 180 17.12 50.40 1.38
C SER A 180 17.54 51.25 0.18
N THR A 181 18.05 50.62 -0.88
CA THR A 181 18.29 51.27 -2.17
C THR A 181 16.97 51.31 -2.94
N LYS A 182 16.25 52.43 -2.88
CA LYS A 182 15.08 52.69 -3.74
C LYS A 182 15.56 53.01 -5.17
N PRO A 183 14.97 52.42 -6.23
CA PRO A 183 15.32 52.75 -7.61
C PRO A 183 14.82 54.15 -8.01
N LYS A 184 15.68 54.97 -8.63
CA LYS A 184 15.32 56.28 -9.19
C LYS A 184 14.44 56.13 -10.43
N ARG A 185 13.34 56.88 -10.49
CA ARG A 185 12.49 56.99 -11.69
C ARG A 185 13.25 57.68 -12.83
N LYS A 186 13.18 57.13 -14.05
CA LYS A 186 13.67 57.77 -15.28
C LYS A 186 12.68 58.86 -15.75
N PRO A 187 13.13 60.05 -16.13
CA PRO A 187 12.26 61.06 -16.76
C PRO A 187 11.91 60.67 -18.20
N ARG A 188 10.68 60.96 -18.62
CA ARG A 188 10.22 60.84 -20.02
C ARG A 188 10.65 62.07 -20.80
N THR A 189 11.31 61.87 -21.94
CA THR A 189 11.54 62.92 -22.95
C THR A 189 10.23 63.28 -23.64
N ALA A 190 9.90 64.58 -23.66
CA ALA A 190 8.85 65.15 -24.51
C ALA A 190 9.44 65.45 -25.90
N SER A 191 8.76 65.03 -26.96
CA SER A 191 9.13 65.29 -28.36
C SER A 191 7.94 65.89 -29.11
N GLY A 192 8.16 67.03 -29.78
CA GLY A 192 7.29 67.65 -30.80
C GLY A 192 6.95 69.11 -30.48
N LYS A 193 7.64 70.11 -31.07
CA LYS A 193 7.51 70.75 -32.40
C LYS A 193 6.32 71.73 -32.51
N PRO A 194 6.39 72.81 -33.31
CA PRO A 194 7.50 73.34 -34.12
C PRO A 194 8.27 74.51 -33.49
#